data_AF-A0A0F8WFQ0-F1
#
_entry.id   AF-A0A0F8WFQ0-F1
#
_cell.length_a   1.000
_cell.length_b   1.000
_cell.length_c   1.000
_cell.angle_alpha   90.00
_cell.angle_beta   90.00
_cell.angle_gamma   90.00
#
_symmetry.space_group_name_H-M   'P 1'
#
loop_
_entity.id
_entity.type
_entity.pdbx_description
1 polymer ?
#
loop_
_entity_poly.entity_id
_entity_poly.type
_entity_poly.pdbx_seq_one_letter_code
_entity_poly.pdbx_strand_id
1 'polypeptide(L)'
;GVWSDSKQGLYSGNNRVVACVWRNSSAEFINKNRPDPKEYEVWKDEFRKSNQNSLIDIFNVQVDLSTSPPLRKCRVPFLKKESPIQIKDEIVEKYENLLREGMWGLGKIKQTSQKPKNFKTNLSLNDFSPFELPHFSFQQYLEGFEHFNLSEWIDLLINTIGLNPEFYPNFEQKLLLLCRLIPIVEPNTNLIEFGPKETGKSFLMENISPNVYNVQPSDVTMATLFYNSNTKQMGLLGLKDVVVFDEICDVPLRPDSKKIPKKLRGFLSDGKFKKGDKEVYSKCSIFLMGNILCDKHLKPLNNRYILAFQKDWQDSAMLDRFSGLIYGWELKKLT
;
A
#
# COMPACT_ATOMS: atom_id res chain seq x y z
N GLY A 1 5.42 15.58 20.39
CA GLY A 1 5.03 16.79 21.13
C GLY A 1 3.73 17.44 20.71
N VAL A 2 3.05 17.00 19.63
CA VAL A 2 1.76 17.59 19.18
C VAL A 2 0.55 16.71 19.55
N TRP A 3 0.79 15.49 20.06
CA TRP A 3 -0.27 14.54 20.39
C TRP A 3 -0.74 14.57 21.85
N SER A 4 -0.01 15.20 22.78
CA SER A 4 -0.36 15.19 24.21
C SER A 4 -1.52 16.14 24.56
N ASP A 5 -1.73 17.20 23.78
CA ASP A 5 -2.84 18.17 23.99
C ASP A 5 -4.15 17.75 23.31
N SER A 6 -4.18 16.59 22.65
CA SER A 6 -5.29 16.16 21.79
C SER A 6 -6.52 15.60 22.53
N LYS A 7 -6.45 15.35 23.84
CA LYS A 7 -7.59 14.81 24.62
C LYS A 7 -8.75 15.80 24.79
N GLN A 8 -8.54 17.12 24.64
CA GLN A 8 -9.65 18.09 24.68
C GLN A 8 -10.31 18.34 23.31
N GLY A 9 -9.67 17.96 22.21
CA GLY A 9 -10.18 18.23 20.86
C GLY A 9 -10.95 17.07 20.22
N LEU A 10 -10.77 15.83 20.71
CA LEU A 10 -11.33 14.65 20.03
C LEU A 10 -12.78 14.35 20.44
N TYR A 11 -13.21 14.66 21.67
CA TYR A 11 -14.57 14.37 22.13
C TYR A 11 -15.03 15.38 23.19
N SER A 12 -15.58 16.53 22.75
CA SER A 12 -16.54 17.27 23.57
C SER A 12 -17.94 16.94 23.07
N GLY A 13 -18.91 16.77 23.97
CA GLY A 13 -20.23 16.13 23.76
C GLY A 13 -21.17 16.68 22.66
N ASN A 14 -20.70 17.50 21.73
CA ASN A 14 -21.40 18.03 20.55
C ASN A 14 -20.67 17.66 19.23
N ASN A 15 -20.42 16.36 19.06
CA ASN A 15 -19.41 15.77 18.18
C ASN A 15 -19.62 15.81 16.65
N ARG A 16 -20.55 16.63 16.13
CA ARG A 16 -20.66 16.86 14.67
C ARG A 16 -19.89 18.09 14.20
N VAL A 17 -19.69 19.08 15.07
CA VAL A 17 -19.10 20.37 14.65
C VAL A 17 -17.57 20.31 14.65
N VAL A 18 -16.95 19.65 15.63
CA VAL A 18 -15.47 19.60 15.76
C VAL A 18 -14.82 18.72 14.69
N ALA A 19 -15.40 17.56 14.38
CA ALA A 19 -14.92 16.69 13.31
C ALA A 19 -15.07 17.33 11.91
N CYS A 20 -16.14 18.09 11.65
CA CYS A 20 -16.33 18.81 10.40
C CYS A 20 -15.34 19.97 10.24
N VAL A 21 -15.06 20.73 11.30
CA VAL A 21 -14.09 21.84 11.25
C VAL A 21 -12.66 21.32 11.02
N TRP A 22 -12.27 20.23 11.69
CA TRP A 22 -10.97 19.58 11.46
C TRP A 22 -10.85 18.92 10.09
N ARG A 23 -11.92 18.27 9.58
CA ARG A 23 -11.93 17.72 8.22
C ARG A 23 -11.75 18.82 7.16
N ASN A 24 -12.43 19.95 7.32
CA ASN A 24 -12.33 21.06 6.37
C ASN A 24 -10.96 21.75 6.43
N SER A 25 -10.44 22.04 7.63
CA SER A 25 -9.11 22.68 7.77
C SER A 25 -7.97 21.76 7.34
N SER A 26 -8.08 20.45 7.57
CA SER A 26 -7.11 19.46 7.11
C SER A 26 -7.18 19.27 5.60
N ALA A 27 -8.38 19.24 5.01
CA ALA A 27 -8.56 19.16 3.56
C ALA A 27 -8.01 20.40 2.86
N GLU A 28 -8.27 21.60 3.38
CA GLU A 28 -7.67 22.85 2.86
C GLU A 28 -6.15 22.83 2.98
N PHE A 29 -5.61 22.38 4.11
CA PHE A 29 -4.17 22.22 4.30
C PHE A 29 -3.55 21.24 3.30
N ILE A 30 -4.19 20.07 3.09
CA ILE A 30 -3.72 19.08 2.12
C ILE A 30 -3.82 19.64 0.70
N ASN A 31 -4.95 20.21 0.30
CA ASN A 31 -5.13 20.76 -1.04
C ASN A 31 -4.12 21.88 -1.35
N LYS A 32 -3.82 22.72 -0.35
CA LYS A 32 -2.82 23.79 -0.50
C LYS A 32 -1.39 23.25 -0.65
N ASN A 33 -1.04 22.21 0.08
CA ASN A 33 0.35 21.73 0.16
C ASN A 33 0.61 20.47 -0.68
N ARG A 34 -0.42 19.79 -1.22
CA ARG A 34 -0.33 18.66 -2.14
C ARG A 34 -0.97 19.02 -3.51
N PRO A 35 -0.36 19.96 -4.25
CA PRO A 35 -0.86 20.36 -5.56
C PRO A 35 -0.90 19.19 -6.55
N ASP A 36 -1.90 19.19 -7.44
CA ASP A 36 -1.96 18.21 -8.53
C ASP A 36 -0.78 18.42 -9.49
N PRO A 37 -0.23 17.36 -10.12
CA PRO A 37 0.81 17.50 -11.14
C PRO A 37 0.53 18.51 -12.27
N LYS A 38 -0.74 18.86 -12.52
CA LYS A 38 -1.18 19.91 -13.46
C LYS A 38 -0.96 21.34 -12.94
N GLU A 39 -0.95 21.54 -11.63
CA GLU A 39 -0.79 22.84 -10.96
C GLU A 39 0.69 23.22 -10.78
N TYR A 40 1.60 22.47 -11.39
CA TYR A 40 3.04 22.64 -11.26
C TYR A 40 3.52 24.07 -11.57
N GLU A 41 3.00 24.69 -12.63
CA GLU A 41 3.38 26.07 -13.00
C GLU A 41 2.83 27.11 -12.02
N VAL A 42 1.65 26.86 -11.44
CA VAL A 42 1.06 27.73 -10.41
C VAL A 42 1.93 27.70 -9.16
N TRP A 43 2.30 26.50 -8.71
CA TRP A 43 3.19 26.32 -7.56
C TRP A 43 4.55 27.02 -7.78
N LYS A 44 5.11 26.98 -8.99
CA LYS A 44 6.37 27.68 -9.31
C LYS A 44 6.22 29.21 -9.26
N ASP A 45 5.12 29.77 -9.74
CA ASP A 45 4.90 31.22 -9.65
C ASP A 45 4.72 31.68 -8.20
N GLU A 46 4.06 30.88 -7.37
CA GLU A 46 3.99 31.13 -5.93
C GLU A 46 5.36 31.04 -5.26
N PHE A 47 6.12 29.98 -5.57
CA PHE A 47 7.47 29.79 -5.07
C PHE A 47 8.40 30.95 -5.46
N ARG A 48 8.27 31.49 -6.68
CA ARG A 48 9.02 32.65 -7.16
C ARG A 48 8.76 33.90 -6.30
N LYS A 49 7.54 34.07 -5.79
CA LYS A 49 7.15 35.23 -4.96
C LYS A 49 7.67 35.10 -3.53
N SER A 50 7.64 33.89 -2.97
CA SER A 50 7.94 33.65 -1.55
C SER A 50 9.38 33.18 -1.28
N ASN A 51 10.10 32.68 -2.30
CA ASN A 51 11.37 31.95 -2.19
C ASN A 51 11.33 30.69 -1.30
N GLN A 52 10.16 30.29 -0.83
CA GLN A 52 9.93 29.10 -0.02
C GLN A 52 8.48 28.64 -0.13
N ASN A 53 8.26 27.34 -0.23
CA ASN A 53 6.93 26.77 -0.15
C ASN A 53 6.97 25.41 0.53
N SER A 54 5.87 25.05 1.16
CA SER A 54 5.70 23.71 1.73
C SER A 54 5.09 22.80 0.66
N LEU A 55 5.51 21.55 0.66
CA LEU A 55 5.07 20.54 -0.29
C LEU A 55 4.89 19.21 0.42
N ILE A 56 3.73 18.61 0.23
CA ILE A 56 3.40 17.25 0.61
C ILE A 56 3.72 16.36 -0.59
N ASP A 57 4.70 15.49 -0.42
CA ASP A 57 5.07 14.48 -1.41
C ASP A 57 5.85 13.35 -0.69
N ILE A 58 6.26 12.35 -1.45
CA ILE A 58 7.29 11.41 -1.03
C ILE A 58 8.68 12.00 -1.27
N PHE A 59 9.55 11.91 -0.27
CA PHE A 59 10.92 12.38 -0.30
C PHE A 59 11.87 11.18 -0.21
N ASN A 60 12.69 10.97 -1.24
CA ASN A 60 13.65 9.87 -1.29
C ASN A 60 15.08 10.43 -1.43
N VAL A 61 15.98 10.02 -0.55
CA VAL A 61 17.36 10.51 -0.53
C VAL A 61 18.30 9.45 -1.09
N GLN A 62 19.14 9.87 -2.02
CA GLN A 62 20.19 9.03 -2.60
C GLN A 62 21.55 9.65 -2.34
N VAL A 63 22.55 8.81 -2.07
CA VAL A 63 23.94 9.23 -1.89
C VAL A 63 24.68 9.09 -3.21
N ASP A 64 25.21 10.19 -3.72
CA ASP A 64 26.04 10.23 -4.92
C ASP A 64 27.52 10.13 -4.55
N LEU A 65 28.07 8.93 -4.68
CA LEU A 65 29.48 8.62 -4.44
C LEU A 65 30.43 9.11 -5.54
N SER A 66 29.90 9.59 -6.69
CA SER A 66 30.75 10.11 -7.78
C SER A 66 31.31 11.50 -7.48
N THR A 67 30.75 12.19 -6.49
CA THR A 67 31.17 13.52 -6.05
C THR A 67 32.14 13.43 -4.88
N SER A 68 33.06 14.39 -4.77
CA SER A 68 34.00 14.52 -3.64
C SER A 68 33.82 15.89 -2.97
N PRO A 69 33.30 15.95 -1.72
CA PRO A 69 32.77 14.82 -0.93
C PRO A 69 31.48 14.22 -1.54
N PRO A 70 31.10 12.99 -1.17
CA PRO A 70 29.82 12.41 -1.57
C PRO A 70 28.64 13.29 -1.17
N LEU A 71 27.67 13.46 -2.07
CA LEU A 71 26.54 14.36 -1.85
C LEU A 71 25.24 13.61 -1.69
N ARG A 72 24.45 14.00 -0.69
CA ARG A 72 23.06 13.55 -0.54
C ARG A 72 22.16 14.35 -1.48
N LYS A 73 21.33 13.65 -2.24
CA LYS A 73 20.42 14.19 -3.26
C LYS A 73 19.00 13.76 -2.92
N CYS A 74 18.13 14.71 -2.61
CA CYS A 74 16.73 14.44 -2.33
C CYS A 74 15.91 14.48 -3.62
N ARG A 75 15.28 13.38 -3.97
CA ARG A 75 14.33 13.26 -5.06
C ARG A 75 12.91 13.51 -4.55
N VAL A 76 12.22 14.39 -5.26
CA VAL A 76 10.82 14.75 -4.99
C VAL A 76 10.06 14.63 -6.32
N PRO A 77 9.12 13.67 -6.46
CA PRO A 77 8.43 13.41 -7.72
C PRO A 77 7.72 14.63 -8.31
N PHE A 78 7.03 15.41 -7.49
CA PHE A 78 6.30 16.61 -7.92
C PHE A 78 7.23 17.65 -8.58
N LEU A 79 8.47 17.77 -8.10
CA LEU A 79 9.46 18.70 -8.65
C LEU A 79 10.05 18.26 -9.99
N LYS A 80 9.73 17.09 -10.52
CA LYS A 80 10.07 16.61 -11.87
C LYS A 80 11.50 16.98 -12.33
N LYS A 81 11.66 18.05 -13.12
CA LYS A 81 12.92 18.42 -13.80
C LYS A 81 13.93 19.11 -12.87
N GLU A 82 13.42 19.72 -11.81
CA GLU A 82 14.10 20.50 -10.81
C GLU A 82 14.72 19.62 -9.72
N SER A 83 14.24 18.36 -9.63
CA SER A 83 14.76 17.26 -8.84
C SER A 83 16.02 16.62 -9.49
N PRO A 84 17.00 16.11 -8.72
CA PRO A 84 17.08 16.16 -7.27
C PRO A 84 17.46 17.54 -6.72
N ILE A 85 17.03 17.81 -5.49
CA ILE A 85 17.33 19.04 -4.72
C ILE A 85 18.28 18.75 -3.57
N GLN A 86 18.88 19.81 -3.01
CA GLN A 86 19.76 19.69 -1.83
C GLN A 86 18.96 19.29 -0.59
N ILE A 87 19.63 18.70 0.39
CA ILE A 87 19.07 18.35 1.69
C ILE A 87 20.15 18.50 2.77
N LYS A 88 19.76 19.00 3.95
CA LYS A 88 20.66 19.08 5.10
C LYS A 88 20.91 17.72 5.72
N ASP A 89 22.14 17.48 6.17
CA ASP A 89 22.53 16.21 6.80
C ASP A 89 21.72 15.89 8.06
N GLU A 90 21.43 16.91 8.85
CA GLU A 90 20.61 16.84 10.07
C GLU A 90 19.23 16.18 9.83
N ILE A 91 18.61 16.45 8.66
CA ILE A 91 17.29 15.90 8.32
C ILE A 91 17.41 14.39 8.06
N VAL A 92 18.47 13.98 7.35
CA VAL A 92 18.70 12.58 6.98
C VAL A 92 19.11 11.76 8.18
N GLU A 93 19.92 12.32 9.07
CA GLU A 93 20.32 11.69 10.33
C GLU A 93 19.14 11.51 11.28
N LYS A 94 18.24 12.49 11.33
CA LYS A 94 17.01 12.39 12.13
C LYS A 94 16.03 11.37 11.55
N TYR A 95 16.01 11.19 10.23
CA TYR A 95 15.05 10.32 9.56
C TYR A 95 15.70 9.39 8.53
N GLU A 96 16.27 8.29 9.03
CA GLU A 96 17.01 7.31 8.24
C GLU A 96 16.21 6.68 7.09
N ASN A 97 14.89 6.53 7.25
CA ASN A 97 14.01 5.95 6.23
C ASN A 97 13.97 6.76 4.92
N LEU A 98 14.40 8.03 4.93
CA LEU A 98 14.63 8.80 3.70
C LEU A 98 15.62 8.11 2.75
N LEU A 99 16.62 7.39 3.28
CA LEU A 99 17.66 6.68 2.52
C LEU A 99 17.23 5.28 2.05
N ARG A 100 16.14 4.74 2.59
CA ARG A 100 15.64 3.41 2.27
C ARG A 100 14.59 3.53 1.18
N GLU A 101 13.32 3.51 1.55
CA GLU A 101 12.18 3.57 0.63
C GLU A 101 11.75 5.02 0.33
N GLY A 102 12.26 5.98 1.11
CA GLY A 102 11.73 7.34 1.17
C GLY A 102 10.62 7.46 2.22
N MET A 103 10.13 8.66 2.46
CA MET A 103 9.02 8.88 3.38
C MET A 103 8.04 9.92 2.85
N TRP A 104 6.77 9.72 3.16
CA TRP A 104 5.76 10.75 2.98
C TRP A 104 5.83 11.80 4.08
N GLY A 105 5.76 13.06 3.69
CA GLY A 105 5.72 14.15 4.67
C GLY A 105 5.57 15.52 4.06
N LEU A 106 5.56 16.52 4.95
CA LEU A 106 5.60 17.93 4.59
C LEU A 106 7.05 18.40 4.53
N GLY A 107 7.55 18.66 3.32
CA GLY A 107 8.85 19.26 3.09
C GLY A 107 8.75 20.77 2.87
N LYS A 108 9.56 21.55 3.59
CA LYS A 108 9.74 22.98 3.30
C LYS A 108 10.88 23.16 2.33
N ILE A 109 10.55 23.48 1.09
CA ILE A 109 11.52 23.73 0.02
C ILE A 109 11.84 25.22 0.05
N LYS A 110 13.13 25.57 0.01
CA LYS A 110 13.62 26.94 -0.07
C LYS A 110 14.63 27.09 -1.18
N GLN A 111 14.67 28.28 -1.77
CA GLN A 111 15.71 28.66 -2.69
C GLN A 111 16.97 29.12 -1.93
N THR A 112 18.11 28.48 -2.19
CA THR A 112 19.42 28.91 -1.68
C THR A 112 19.98 30.02 -2.54
N SER A 113 20.77 30.91 -1.94
CA SER A 113 21.35 32.07 -2.64
C SER A 113 22.28 31.67 -3.79
N GLN A 114 22.91 30.50 -3.71
CA GLN A 114 23.79 29.97 -4.75
C GLN A 114 23.28 28.62 -5.26
N LYS A 115 23.43 28.42 -6.57
CA LYS A 115 23.21 27.13 -7.23
C LYS A 115 24.48 26.28 -7.09
N PRO A 116 24.44 25.12 -6.43
CA PRO A 116 25.59 24.26 -6.36
C PRO A 116 25.87 23.60 -7.70
N LYS A 117 27.16 23.39 -7.99
CA LYS A 117 27.65 22.84 -9.27
C LYS A 117 27.02 21.49 -9.65
N ASN A 118 26.72 20.66 -8.66
CA ASN A 118 26.22 19.28 -8.84
C ASN A 118 24.69 19.17 -8.85
N PHE A 119 23.97 20.30 -8.82
CA PHE A 119 22.51 20.36 -8.80
C PHE A 119 22.00 21.20 -9.98
N LYS A 120 20.83 20.83 -10.51
CA LYS A 120 20.19 21.58 -11.62
C LYS A 120 19.63 22.92 -11.17
N THR A 121 19.23 23.00 -9.90
CA THR A 121 18.57 24.14 -9.29
C THR A 121 19.28 24.51 -7.97
N ASN A 122 18.98 25.71 -7.47
CA ASN A 122 19.35 26.14 -6.12
C ASN A 122 18.24 25.83 -5.11
N LEU A 123 17.49 24.74 -5.30
CA LEU A 123 16.48 24.32 -4.34
C LEU A 123 17.10 23.44 -3.25
N SER A 124 16.58 23.59 -2.03
CA SER A 124 16.98 22.80 -0.86
C SER A 124 15.77 22.46 -0.01
N LEU A 125 15.71 21.20 0.44
CA LEU A 125 14.83 20.77 1.52
C LEU A 125 15.42 21.27 2.84
N ASN A 126 14.76 22.26 3.44
CA ASN A 126 15.26 22.93 4.64
C ASN A 126 14.67 22.39 5.93
N ASP A 127 13.48 21.82 5.87
CA ASP A 127 12.78 21.22 6.99
C ASP A 127 11.87 20.10 6.47
N PHE A 128 11.68 19.07 7.28
CA PHE A 128 10.88 17.91 6.91
C PHE A 128 10.13 17.37 8.13
N SER A 129 8.82 17.25 7.96
CA SER A 129 7.92 16.64 8.94
C SER A 129 7.29 15.39 8.32
N PRO A 130 7.80 14.18 8.63
CA PRO A 130 7.20 12.95 8.13
C PRO A 130 5.78 12.79 8.70
N PHE A 131 4.89 12.21 7.89
CA PHE A 131 3.59 11.74 8.37
C PHE A 131 3.68 10.35 8.98
N GLU A 132 4.69 9.59 8.57
CA GLU A 132 5.08 8.33 9.18
C GLU A 132 5.70 8.59 10.56
N LEU A 133 5.44 7.69 11.52
CA LEU A 133 6.09 7.75 12.81
C LEU A 133 7.59 7.45 12.61
N PRO A 134 8.50 8.40 12.88
CA PRO A 134 9.94 8.18 12.67
C PRO A 134 10.50 7.08 13.57
N HIS A 135 9.86 6.85 14.72
CA HIS A 135 10.11 5.73 15.61
C HIS A 135 8.77 5.17 16.13
N PHE A 136 8.57 3.87 15.97
CA PHE A 136 7.44 3.17 16.58
C PHE A 136 7.74 2.90 18.05
N SER A 137 6.93 3.44 18.96
CA SER A 137 6.98 3.09 20.38
C SER A 137 5.87 2.09 20.69
N PHE A 138 6.26 0.83 20.91
CA PHE A 138 5.33 -0.23 21.28
C PHE A 138 4.58 0.11 22.57
N GLN A 139 5.26 0.76 23.52
CA GLN A 139 4.65 1.18 24.79
C GLN A 139 3.54 2.22 24.59
N GLN A 140 3.76 3.25 23.75
CA GLN A 140 2.73 4.25 23.45
C GLN A 140 1.55 3.64 22.70
N TYR A 141 1.81 2.65 21.83
CA TYR A 141 0.76 1.90 21.16
C TYR A 141 -0.13 1.14 22.16
N LEU A 142 0.48 0.44 23.14
CA LEU A 142 -0.25 -0.27 24.18
C LEU A 142 -1.09 0.68 25.06
N GLU A 143 -0.51 1.82 25.47
CA GLU A 143 -1.23 2.84 26.24
C GLU A 143 -2.42 3.43 25.46
N GLY A 144 -2.25 3.63 24.15
CA GLY A 144 -3.34 4.01 23.26
C GLY A 144 -4.40 2.92 23.11
N PHE A 145 -4.01 1.64 23.16
CA PHE A 145 -4.90 0.49 23.02
C PHE A 145 -6.05 0.49 24.03
N GLU A 146 -5.75 0.84 25.28
CA GLU A 146 -6.72 0.87 26.39
C GLU A 146 -7.79 1.97 26.26
N HIS A 147 -7.59 2.95 25.37
CA HIS A 147 -8.49 4.08 25.23
C HIS A 147 -9.64 3.87 24.23
N PHE A 148 -9.65 2.77 23.49
CA PHE A 148 -10.68 2.47 22.50
C PHE A 148 -11.36 1.15 22.81
N ASN A 149 -12.67 1.09 22.58
CA ASN A 149 -13.39 -0.18 22.58
C ASN A 149 -13.25 -0.91 21.24
N LEU A 150 -13.71 -2.16 21.16
CA LEU A 150 -13.56 -3.01 19.97
C LEU A 150 -14.16 -2.37 18.70
N SER A 151 -15.34 -1.74 18.80
CA SER A 151 -15.99 -1.12 17.63
C SER A 151 -15.18 0.07 17.13
N GLU A 152 -14.65 0.89 18.04
CA GLU A 152 -13.82 2.04 17.68
C GLU A 152 -12.48 1.59 17.09
N TRP A 153 -11.89 0.50 17.59
CA TRP A 153 -10.69 -0.10 17.01
C TRP A 153 -10.92 -0.56 15.57
N ILE A 154 -12.04 -1.24 15.31
CA ILE A 154 -12.40 -1.68 13.97
C ILE A 154 -12.60 -0.47 13.04
N ASP A 155 -13.28 0.57 13.52
CA ASP A 155 -13.50 1.79 12.74
C ASP A 155 -12.21 2.55 12.46
N LEU A 156 -11.31 2.58 13.44
CA LEU A 156 -9.97 3.13 13.27
C LEU A 156 -9.20 2.36 12.19
N LEU A 157 -9.17 1.02 12.26
CA LEU A 157 -8.50 0.19 11.25
C LEU A 157 -9.08 0.40 9.85
N ILE A 158 -10.41 0.45 9.72
CA ILE A 158 -11.07 0.72 8.43
C ILE A 158 -10.71 2.10 7.89
N ASN A 159 -10.67 3.13 8.75
CA ASN A 159 -10.19 4.45 8.36
C ASN A 159 -8.73 4.43 7.91
N THR A 160 -7.86 3.67 8.59
CA THR A 160 -6.42 3.61 8.24
C THR A 160 -6.16 2.98 6.88
N ILE A 161 -7.02 2.07 6.43
CA ILE A 161 -6.94 1.49 5.07
C ILE A 161 -7.65 2.35 4.01
N GLY A 162 -8.06 3.58 4.37
CA GLY A 162 -8.62 4.55 3.44
C GLY A 162 -10.11 4.38 3.14
N LEU A 163 -10.85 3.65 3.98
CA LEU A 163 -12.29 3.41 3.82
C LEU A 163 -13.10 4.14 4.89
N ASN A 164 -14.32 4.59 4.56
CA ASN A 164 -15.23 5.17 5.54
C ASN A 164 -16.00 4.06 6.28
N PRO A 165 -15.82 3.85 7.60
CA PRO A 165 -16.54 2.82 8.36
C PRO A 165 -18.06 3.03 8.39
N GLU A 166 -18.55 4.27 8.22
CA GLU A 166 -20.00 4.55 8.17
C GLU A 166 -20.68 3.93 6.94
N PHE A 167 -19.92 3.63 5.88
CA PHE A 167 -20.45 2.95 4.69
C PHE A 167 -20.83 1.48 4.98
N TYR A 168 -20.23 0.90 6.02
CA TYR A 168 -20.36 -0.49 6.44
C TYR A 168 -21.08 -0.56 7.80
N PRO A 169 -22.43 -0.51 7.82
CA PRO A 169 -23.19 -0.44 9.07
C PRO A 169 -23.10 -1.73 9.90
N ASN A 170 -22.81 -2.87 9.26
CA ASN A 170 -22.83 -4.18 9.91
C ASN A 170 -21.42 -4.56 10.39
N PHE A 171 -21.35 -5.12 11.60
CA PHE A 171 -20.10 -5.60 12.18
C PHE A 171 -19.45 -6.69 11.32
N GLU A 172 -20.22 -7.62 10.74
CA GLU A 172 -19.65 -8.66 9.88
C GLU A 172 -19.01 -8.09 8.60
N GLN A 173 -19.61 -7.05 8.00
CA GLN A 173 -19.03 -6.38 6.83
C GLN A 173 -17.69 -5.74 7.15
N LYS A 174 -17.59 -5.09 8.32
CA LYS A 174 -16.35 -4.50 8.80
C LYS A 174 -15.28 -5.58 9.00
N LEU A 175 -15.64 -6.71 9.61
CA LEU A 175 -14.72 -7.84 9.76
C LEU A 175 -14.28 -8.43 8.42
N LEU A 176 -15.18 -8.59 7.45
CA LEU A 176 -14.84 -9.09 6.12
C LEU A 176 -13.82 -8.20 5.40
N LEU A 177 -13.91 -6.87 5.56
CA LEU A 177 -12.89 -5.96 5.04
C LEU A 177 -11.53 -6.20 5.71
N LEU A 178 -11.50 -6.33 7.03
CA LEU A 178 -10.27 -6.58 7.77
C LEU A 178 -9.68 -7.97 7.47
N CYS A 179 -10.50 -8.96 7.14
CA CYS A 179 -10.03 -10.28 6.70
C CYS A 179 -9.16 -10.22 5.45
N ARG A 180 -9.34 -9.22 4.57
CA ARG A 180 -8.45 -9.01 3.41
C ARG A 180 -7.02 -8.65 3.81
N LEU A 181 -6.79 -8.16 5.03
CA LEU A 181 -5.48 -7.80 5.55
C LEU A 181 -4.73 -9.00 6.14
N ILE A 182 -5.42 -10.10 6.45
CA ILE A 182 -4.82 -11.29 7.08
C ILE A 182 -3.58 -11.79 6.33
N PRO A 183 -3.57 -11.92 4.98
CA PRO A 183 -2.40 -12.39 4.24
C PRO A 183 -1.16 -11.49 4.37
N ILE A 184 -1.36 -10.22 4.73
CA ILE A 184 -0.31 -9.21 4.86
C ILE A 184 0.33 -9.28 6.26
N VAL A 185 -0.49 -9.54 7.28
CA VAL A 185 -0.03 -9.54 8.68
C VAL A 185 0.46 -10.92 9.13
N GLU A 186 -0.12 -12.00 8.59
CA GLU A 186 0.23 -13.38 8.93
C GLU A 186 0.85 -14.08 7.70
N PRO A 187 2.13 -14.48 7.77
CA PRO A 187 2.82 -15.07 6.63
C PRO A 187 2.21 -16.41 6.21
N ASN A 188 2.28 -16.73 4.91
CA ASN A 188 1.76 -17.97 4.32
C ASN A 188 0.26 -18.21 4.58
N THR A 189 -0.52 -17.17 4.84
CA THR A 189 -1.99 -17.28 4.96
C THR A 189 -2.64 -17.06 3.59
N ASN A 190 -2.95 -18.18 2.92
CA ASN A 190 -3.45 -18.15 1.55
C ASN A 190 -4.98 -18.05 1.54
N LEU A 191 -5.55 -17.03 0.90
CA LEU A 191 -6.99 -16.79 0.91
C LEU A 191 -7.59 -16.78 -0.50
N ILE A 192 -8.89 -17.03 -0.55
CA ILE A 192 -9.70 -16.87 -1.76
C ILE A 192 -10.81 -15.86 -1.44
N GLU A 193 -11.07 -14.91 -2.32
CA GLU A 193 -12.23 -14.03 -2.23
C GLU A 193 -13.13 -14.20 -3.45
N PHE A 194 -14.43 -14.31 -3.23
CA PHE A 194 -15.42 -14.20 -4.29
C PHE A 194 -16.34 -13.01 -4.05
N GLY A 195 -16.55 -12.20 -5.08
CA GLY A 195 -17.52 -11.12 -5.02
C GLY A 195 -17.88 -10.58 -6.39
N PRO A 196 -19.01 -9.86 -6.50
CA PRO A 196 -19.36 -9.18 -7.75
C PRO A 196 -18.33 -8.10 -8.09
N LYS A 197 -18.40 -7.58 -9.32
CA LYS A 197 -17.61 -6.41 -9.71
C LYS A 197 -17.93 -5.22 -8.79
N GLU A 198 -16.94 -4.34 -8.64
CA GLU A 198 -17.07 -3.05 -7.90
C GLU A 198 -17.22 -3.20 -6.37
N THR A 199 -16.74 -4.29 -5.77
CA THR A 199 -16.67 -4.44 -4.29
C THR A 199 -15.30 -4.08 -3.70
N GLY A 200 -14.46 -3.39 -4.47
CA GLY A 200 -13.14 -2.93 -4.02
C GLY A 200 -12.13 -4.05 -3.73
N LYS A 201 -12.30 -5.24 -4.33
CA LYS A 201 -11.43 -6.41 -4.09
C LYS A 201 -9.96 -6.08 -4.37
N SER A 202 -9.68 -5.59 -5.57
CA SER A 202 -8.33 -5.24 -6.03
C SER A 202 -7.84 -3.95 -5.38
N PHE A 203 -8.73 -2.95 -5.22
CA PHE A 203 -8.37 -1.61 -4.73
C PHE A 203 -7.59 -1.64 -3.40
N LEU A 204 -8.06 -2.41 -2.41
CA LEU A 204 -7.36 -2.48 -1.12
C LEU A 204 -5.96 -3.07 -1.30
N MET A 205 -5.85 -4.19 -2.01
CA MET A 205 -4.58 -4.89 -2.19
C MET A 205 -3.56 -4.09 -3.00
N GLU A 206 -4.01 -3.28 -3.96
CA GLU A 206 -3.15 -2.43 -4.78
C GLU A 206 -2.54 -1.26 -4.01
N ASN A 207 -3.24 -0.77 -2.98
CA ASN A 207 -2.91 0.50 -2.34
C ASN A 207 -2.38 0.34 -0.92
N ILE A 208 -2.44 -0.86 -0.33
CA ILE A 208 -2.10 -1.06 1.09
C ILE A 208 -0.59 -1.15 1.35
N SER A 209 0.19 -1.77 0.46
CA SER A 209 1.63 -1.99 0.69
C SER A 209 2.39 -2.27 -0.60
N PRO A 210 3.63 -1.76 -0.76
CA PRO A 210 4.48 -2.08 -1.91
C PRO A 210 4.93 -3.55 -1.97
N ASN A 211 4.75 -4.30 -0.87
CA ASN A 211 5.04 -5.73 -0.81
C ASN A 211 3.88 -6.62 -1.23
N VAL A 212 2.72 -6.03 -1.55
CA VAL A 212 1.63 -6.69 -2.25
C VAL A 212 1.84 -6.50 -3.75
N TYR A 213 1.66 -7.57 -4.52
CA TYR A 213 1.76 -7.50 -5.98
C TYR A 213 0.58 -8.19 -6.65
N ASN A 214 -0.21 -7.40 -7.40
CA ASN A 214 -1.31 -7.89 -8.20
C ASN A 214 -0.80 -8.40 -9.54
N VAL A 215 -1.21 -9.62 -9.86
CA VAL A 215 -0.76 -10.35 -11.03
C VAL A 215 -1.96 -10.65 -11.90
N GLN A 216 -1.87 -10.27 -13.17
CA GLN A 216 -2.79 -10.77 -14.19
C GLN A 216 -2.39 -12.20 -14.60
N PRO A 217 -3.33 -13.16 -14.63
CA PRO A 217 -3.05 -14.55 -15.01
C PRO A 217 -2.47 -14.70 -16.42
N SER A 218 -2.76 -13.77 -17.32
CA SER A 218 -2.18 -13.74 -18.67
C SER A 218 -0.70 -13.36 -18.69
N ASP A 219 -0.19 -12.65 -17.69
CA ASP A 219 1.13 -12.01 -17.75
C ASP A 219 2.17 -12.75 -16.90
N VAL A 220 1.70 -13.57 -15.97
CA VAL A 220 2.54 -14.38 -15.11
C VAL A 220 3.13 -15.57 -15.86
N THR A 221 4.35 -15.93 -15.50
CA THR A 221 5.03 -17.14 -15.96
C THR A 221 5.65 -17.86 -14.77
N MET A 222 6.05 -19.12 -14.97
CA MET A 222 6.78 -19.87 -13.93
C MET A 222 8.05 -19.15 -13.46
N ALA A 223 8.77 -18.49 -14.37
CA ALA A 223 10.02 -17.80 -14.08
C ALA A 223 9.78 -16.51 -13.29
N THR A 224 8.75 -15.73 -13.65
CA THR A 224 8.41 -14.49 -12.93
C THR A 224 7.80 -14.77 -11.56
N LEU A 225 7.05 -15.87 -11.41
CA LEU A 225 6.43 -16.23 -10.13
C LEU A 225 7.41 -16.88 -9.15
N PHE A 226 8.23 -17.83 -9.60
CA PHE A 226 9.10 -18.62 -8.72
C PHE A 226 10.57 -18.20 -8.79
N TYR A 227 11.26 -18.58 -9.85
CA TYR A 227 12.69 -18.32 -10.04
C TYR A 227 13.04 -18.37 -11.51
N ASN A 228 13.78 -17.37 -11.97
CA ASN A 228 14.31 -17.35 -13.32
C ASN A 228 15.70 -17.99 -13.34
N SER A 229 15.81 -19.21 -13.87
CA SER A 229 17.07 -19.94 -13.96
C SER A 229 18.09 -19.30 -14.90
N ASN A 230 17.63 -18.56 -15.93
CA ASN A 230 18.51 -17.93 -16.91
C ASN A 230 19.17 -16.67 -16.34
N THR A 231 18.39 -15.80 -15.68
CA THR A 231 18.90 -14.55 -15.08
C THR A 231 19.38 -14.73 -13.64
N LYS A 232 19.14 -15.91 -13.05
CA LYS A 232 19.37 -16.23 -11.63
C LYS A 232 18.63 -15.31 -10.65
N GLN A 233 17.53 -14.70 -11.09
CA GLN A 233 16.72 -13.78 -10.29
C GLN A 233 15.58 -14.49 -9.58
N MET A 234 15.29 -14.03 -8.36
CA MET A 234 14.13 -14.50 -7.60
C MET A 234 12.82 -14.00 -8.23
N GLY A 235 11.80 -14.85 -8.25
CA GLY A 235 10.46 -14.47 -8.67
C GLY A 235 9.65 -13.82 -7.54
N LEU A 236 8.42 -13.44 -7.86
CA LEU A 236 7.51 -12.71 -6.97
C LEU A 236 7.33 -13.41 -5.62
N LEU A 237 7.18 -14.74 -5.60
CA LEU A 237 6.98 -15.50 -4.36
C LEU A 237 8.18 -15.42 -3.42
N GLY A 238 9.37 -15.06 -3.87
CA GLY A 238 10.53 -14.86 -3.00
C GLY A 238 10.85 -13.38 -2.70
N LEU A 239 10.06 -12.45 -3.25
CA LEU A 239 10.29 -11.00 -3.17
C LEU A 239 9.15 -10.22 -2.53
N LYS A 240 7.95 -10.80 -2.48
CA LYS A 240 6.71 -10.15 -2.04
C LYS A 240 6.15 -10.83 -0.80
N ASP A 241 5.38 -10.07 -0.02
CA ASP A 241 4.66 -10.58 1.14
C ASP A 241 3.33 -11.18 0.71
N VAL A 242 2.68 -10.62 -0.32
CA VAL A 242 1.46 -11.16 -0.90
C VAL A 242 1.50 -11.09 -2.42
N VAL A 243 1.16 -12.20 -3.08
CA VAL A 243 0.88 -12.23 -4.52
C VAL A 243 -0.61 -12.46 -4.72
N VAL A 244 -1.27 -11.49 -5.35
CA VAL A 244 -2.70 -11.53 -5.65
C VAL A 244 -2.90 -11.94 -7.10
N PHE A 245 -3.71 -12.97 -7.34
CA PHE A 245 -4.18 -13.31 -8.67
C PHE A 245 -5.59 -12.79 -8.86
N ASP A 246 -5.69 -11.68 -9.59
CA ASP A 246 -6.96 -11.06 -9.93
C ASP A 246 -7.49 -11.60 -11.27
N GLU A 247 -8.79 -11.45 -11.51
CA GLU A 247 -9.45 -11.82 -12.77
C GLU A 247 -9.25 -13.30 -13.19
N ILE A 248 -8.96 -14.21 -12.26
CA ILE A 248 -8.76 -15.65 -12.55
C ILE A 248 -10.03 -16.37 -13.07
N CYS A 249 -11.19 -15.73 -12.96
CA CYS A 249 -12.42 -16.17 -13.61
C CYS A 249 -12.45 -15.83 -15.10
N ASP A 250 -11.89 -14.68 -15.47
CA ASP A 250 -12.12 -14.04 -16.76
C ASP A 250 -10.95 -14.27 -17.72
N VAL A 251 -9.72 -14.36 -17.19
CA VAL A 251 -8.48 -14.41 -17.97
C VAL A 251 -7.84 -15.80 -17.93
N PRO A 252 -7.68 -16.49 -19.08
CA PRO A 252 -7.00 -17.79 -19.12
C PRO A 252 -5.49 -17.64 -18.92
N LEU A 253 -4.88 -18.65 -18.30
CA LEU A 253 -3.43 -18.77 -18.22
C LEU A 253 -2.83 -18.95 -19.62
N ARG A 254 -1.66 -18.34 -19.85
CA ARG A 254 -0.83 -18.66 -21.01
C ARG A 254 -0.49 -20.15 -21.05
N PRO A 255 -0.25 -20.74 -22.25
CA PRO A 255 0.08 -22.16 -22.37
C PRO A 255 1.25 -22.63 -21.50
N ASP A 256 2.30 -21.82 -21.38
CA ASP A 256 3.48 -22.06 -20.53
C ASP A 256 3.20 -21.93 -19.03
N SER A 257 2.10 -21.27 -18.68
CA SER A 257 1.72 -20.88 -17.32
C SER A 257 0.62 -21.76 -16.72
N LYS A 258 -0.01 -22.63 -17.53
CA LYS A 258 -1.00 -23.63 -17.06
C LYS A 258 -0.48 -24.60 -16.00
N LYS A 259 0.85 -24.70 -15.83
CA LYS A 259 1.48 -25.52 -14.79
C LYS A 259 1.53 -24.83 -13.42
N ILE A 260 1.26 -23.52 -13.35
CA ILE A 260 1.32 -22.73 -12.11
C ILE A 260 0.44 -23.33 -11.00
N PRO A 261 -0.86 -23.59 -11.21
CA PRO A 261 -1.72 -24.15 -10.13
C PRO A 261 -1.17 -25.46 -9.56
N LYS A 262 -0.69 -26.36 -10.42
CA LYS A 262 -0.07 -27.63 -9.99
C LYS A 262 1.23 -27.42 -9.21
N LYS A 263 2.05 -26.45 -9.61
CA LYS A 263 3.31 -26.14 -8.91
C LYS A 263 3.05 -25.48 -7.56
N LEU A 264 2.02 -24.64 -7.47
CA LEU A 264 1.62 -23.98 -6.24
C LEU A 264 1.25 -24.95 -5.13
N ARG A 265 0.80 -26.17 -5.42
CA ARG A 265 0.50 -27.19 -4.40
C ARG A 265 1.63 -27.37 -3.37
N GLY A 266 2.87 -27.53 -3.84
CA GLY A 266 4.02 -27.70 -2.94
C GLY A 266 4.30 -26.43 -2.13
N PHE A 267 4.20 -25.28 -2.79
CA PHE A 267 4.38 -23.98 -2.15
C PHE A 267 3.34 -23.72 -1.06
N LEU A 268 2.06 -23.93 -1.35
CA LEU A 268 0.94 -23.75 -0.41
C LEU A 268 0.99 -24.73 0.77
N SER A 269 1.67 -25.87 0.64
CA SER A 269 1.82 -26.84 1.75
C SER A 269 2.92 -26.42 2.72
N ASP A 270 4.07 -26.07 2.16
CA ASP A 270 5.33 -26.04 2.90
C ASP A 270 5.95 -24.64 2.96
N GLY A 271 5.35 -23.64 2.31
CA GLY A 271 5.90 -22.29 2.17
C GLY A 271 7.22 -22.25 1.40
N LYS A 272 7.52 -23.25 0.56
CA LYS A 272 8.83 -23.37 -0.11
C LYS A 272 8.72 -23.74 -1.58
N PHE A 273 9.74 -23.34 -2.35
CA PHE A 273 9.86 -23.69 -3.76
C PHE A 273 11.32 -23.92 -4.17
N LYS A 274 11.54 -24.52 -5.35
CA LYS A 274 12.88 -24.83 -5.85
C LYS A 274 13.50 -23.65 -6.61
N LYS A 275 14.74 -23.33 -6.27
CA LYS A 275 15.68 -22.46 -6.99
C LYS A 275 16.83 -23.32 -7.53
N GLY A 276 16.68 -23.81 -8.76
CA GLY A 276 17.57 -24.86 -9.29
C GLY A 276 17.50 -26.10 -8.41
N ASP A 277 18.64 -26.50 -7.84
CA ASP A 277 18.75 -27.68 -6.96
C ASP A 277 18.53 -27.37 -5.47
N LYS A 278 18.34 -26.09 -5.11
CA LYS A 278 18.13 -25.67 -3.72
C LYS A 278 16.66 -25.37 -3.44
N GLU A 279 16.23 -25.60 -2.20
CA GLU A 279 14.93 -25.13 -1.72
C GLU A 279 15.06 -23.73 -1.11
N VAL A 280 14.05 -22.90 -1.35
CA VAL A 280 13.93 -21.55 -0.80
C VAL A 280 12.62 -21.49 -0.02
N TYR A 281 12.70 -21.08 1.23
CA TYR A 281 11.54 -20.76 2.05
C TYR A 281 11.08 -19.33 1.74
N SER A 282 9.77 -19.16 1.70
CA SER A 282 9.12 -17.86 1.62
C SER A 282 8.04 -17.73 2.69
N LYS A 283 7.77 -16.47 3.02
CA LYS A 283 6.64 -16.05 3.85
C LYS A 283 5.46 -15.54 3.01
N CYS A 284 5.62 -15.52 1.68
CA CYS A 284 4.65 -14.96 0.76
C CYS A 284 3.31 -15.69 0.81
N SER A 285 2.24 -14.94 1.06
CA SER A 285 0.87 -15.42 0.96
C SER A 285 0.35 -15.31 -0.49
N ILE A 286 -0.60 -16.17 -0.85
CA ILE A 286 -1.30 -16.14 -2.13
C ILE A 286 -2.76 -15.75 -1.89
N PHE A 287 -3.24 -14.76 -2.65
CA PHE A 287 -4.64 -14.34 -2.59
C PHE A 287 -5.29 -14.49 -3.96
N LEU A 288 -6.29 -15.36 -4.08
CA LEU A 288 -7.06 -15.54 -5.32
C LEU A 288 -8.33 -14.71 -5.29
N MET A 289 -8.59 -13.90 -6.32
CA MET A 289 -9.80 -13.08 -6.42
C MET A 289 -10.69 -13.52 -7.59
N GLY A 290 -11.89 -13.99 -7.25
CA GLY A 290 -12.89 -14.44 -8.19
C GLY A 290 -14.06 -13.48 -8.36
N ASN A 291 -14.41 -13.20 -9.60
CA ASN A 291 -15.66 -12.54 -9.94
C ASN A 291 -16.80 -13.58 -10.01
N ILE A 292 -17.91 -13.31 -9.34
CA ILE A 292 -19.14 -14.11 -9.43
C ILE A 292 -20.35 -13.24 -9.78
N LEU A 293 -21.33 -13.85 -10.44
CA LEU A 293 -22.62 -13.21 -10.69
C LEU A 293 -23.50 -13.29 -9.44
N CYS A 294 -24.10 -12.16 -9.09
CA CYS A 294 -25.01 -12.02 -7.97
C CYS A 294 -26.35 -11.45 -8.43
N ASP A 295 -27.41 -11.74 -7.67
CA ASP A 295 -28.72 -11.12 -7.85
C ASP A 295 -28.75 -9.66 -7.36
N LYS A 296 -29.93 -9.04 -7.43
CA LYS A 296 -30.16 -7.66 -6.97
C LYS A 296 -29.95 -7.45 -5.46
N HIS A 297 -29.87 -8.52 -4.68
CA HIS A 297 -29.61 -8.52 -3.24
C HIS A 297 -28.17 -8.91 -2.90
N LEU A 298 -27.27 -8.92 -3.90
CA LEU A 298 -25.87 -9.35 -3.78
C LEU A 298 -25.72 -10.81 -3.30
N LYS A 299 -26.71 -11.65 -3.56
CA LYS A 299 -26.61 -13.10 -3.33
C LYS A 299 -26.04 -13.78 -4.57
N PRO A 300 -25.06 -14.68 -4.44
CA PRO A 300 -24.55 -15.44 -5.57
C PRO A 300 -25.65 -16.21 -6.32
N LEU A 301 -25.64 -16.18 -7.65
CA LEU A 301 -26.59 -16.95 -8.47
C LEU A 301 -26.33 -18.47 -8.43
N ASN A 302 -25.13 -18.88 -8.04
CA ASN A 302 -24.72 -20.28 -7.93
C ASN A 302 -23.95 -20.47 -6.62
N ASN A 303 -24.20 -21.57 -5.91
CA ASN A 303 -23.51 -21.93 -4.67
C ASN A 303 -22.17 -22.65 -4.88
N ARG A 304 -21.81 -22.97 -6.13
CA ARG A 304 -20.53 -23.58 -6.51
C ARG A 304 -19.53 -22.54 -7.02
N TYR A 305 -19.05 -21.68 -6.12
CA TYR A 305 -18.24 -20.50 -6.47
C TYR A 305 -16.93 -20.85 -7.21
N ILE A 306 -16.29 -21.96 -6.85
CA ILE A 306 -15.05 -22.44 -7.50
C ILE A 306 -15.24 -22.66 -9.01
N LEU A 307 -16.45 -22.99 -9.47
CA LEU A 307 -16.73 -23.18 -10.89
C LEU A 307 -16.65 -21.88 -11.69
N ALA A 308 -16.63 -20.72 -11.03
CA ALA A 308 -16.40 -19.44 -11.69
C ALA A 308 -14.94 -19.28 -12.15
N PHE A 309 -13.98 -19.97 -11.53
CA PHE A 309 -12.59 -19.93 -11.96
C PHE A 309 -12.38 -20.60 -13.32
N GLN A 310 -11.36 -20.16 -14.05
CA GLN A 310 -10.88 -20.91 -15.20
C GLN A 310 -10.42 -22.32 -14.80
N LYS A 311 -10.61 -23.30 -15.69
CA LYS A 311 -10.45 -24.74 -15.39
C LYS A 311 -9.09 -25.10 -14.78
N ASP A 312 -8.02 -24.42 -15.19
CA ASP A 312 -6.67 -24.67 -14.68
C ASP A 312 -6.55 -24.33 -13.17
N TRP A 313 -7.35 -23.39 -12.67
CA TRP A 313 -7.38 -22.96 -11.25
C TRP A 313 -8.32 -23.80 -10.37
N GLN A 314 -9.17 -24.66 -10.96
CA GLN A 314 -10.10 -25.54 -10.23
C GLN A 314 -9.41 -26.81 -9.67
N ASP A 315 -8.10 -26.74 -9.43
CA ASP A 315 -7.29 -27.86 -8.98
C ASP A 315 -7.56 -28.15 -7.50
N SER A 316 -8.27 -29.24 -7.20
CA SER A 316 -8.71 -29.56 -5.82
C SER A 316 -7.54 -29.64 -4.84
N ALA A 317 -6.44 -30.30 -5.22
CA ALA A 317 -5.27 -30.40 -4.37
C ALA A 317 -4.67 -29.02 -4.04
N MET A 318 -4.66 -28.08 -4.98
CA MET A 318 -4.24 -26.71 -4.70
C MET A 318 -5.25 -26.01 -3.76
N LEU A 319 -6.55 -26.10 -4.06
CA LEU A 319 -7.60 -25.40 -3.33
C LEU A 319 -7.75 -25.86 -1.87
N ASP A 320 -7.54 -27.16 -1.59
CA ASP A 320 -7.58 -27.73 -0.22
C ASP A 320 -6.50 -27.15 0.71
N ARG A 321 -5.52 -26.42 0.17
CA ARG A 321 -4.41 -25.82 0.91
C ARG A 321 -4.61 -24.32 1.17
N PHE A 322 -5.74 -23.75 0.78
CA PHE A 322 -6.11 -22.39 1.14
C PHE A 322 -6.67 -22.35 2.56
N SER A 323 -6.29 -21.32 3.30
CA SER A 323 -6.64 -21.13 4.71
C SER A 323 -8.09 -20.69 4.91
N GLY A 324 -8.70 -20.06 3.91
CA GLY A 324 -10.05 -19.54 4.04
C GLY A 324 -10.64 -18.93 2.78
N LEU A 325 -11.94 -18.66 2.88
CA LEU A 325 -12.77 -18.08 1.82
C LEU A 325 -13.45 -16.81 2.35
N ILE A 326 -13.26 -15.71 1.64
CA ILE A 326 -13.89 -14.42 1.92
C ILE A 326 -15.13 -14.27 1.02
N TYR A 327 -16.28 -14.03 1.66
CA TYR A 327 -17.55 -13.76 0.99
C TYR A 327 -17.67 -12.29 0.61
N GLY A 328 -16.86 -11.87 -0.35
CA GLY A 328 -16.84 -10.49 -0.86
C GLY A 328 -18.16 -10.00 -1.45
N TRP A 329 -19.14 -10.88 -1.70
CA TRP A 329 -20.50 -10.49 -2.07
C TRP A 329 -21.33 -9.92 -0.92
N GLU A 330 -20.94 -10.15 0.34
CA GLU A 330 -21.60 -9.53 1.50
C GLU A 330 -21.20 -8.06 1.68
N LEU A 331 -20.15 -7.62 0.99
CA LEU A 331 -19.72 -6.22 0.95
C LEU A 331 -20.56 -5.43 -0.05
N LYS A 332 -20.91 -4.21 0.33
CA LYS A 332 -21.60 -3.27 -0.56
C LYS A 332 -20.70 -2.93 -1.76
N LYS A 333 -21.33 -2.68 -2.91
CA LYS A 333 -20.65 -2.10 -4.05
C LYS A 333 -20.24 -0.65 -3.74
N LEU A 334 -19.03 -0.30 -4.15
CA LEU A 334 -18.51 1.06 -4.12
C LEU A 334 -19.00 1.77 -5.38
N THR A 335 -20.22 2.31 -5.34
CA THR A 335 -20.82 3.12 -6.43
C THR A 335 -20.60 4.61 -6.21
#